data_AF-A0A936KEL2-F1
#
_entry.id   AF-A0A936KEL2-F1
#
_cell.length_a   1.000
_cell.length_b   1.000
_cell.length_c   1.000
_cell.angle_alpha   90.00
_cell.angle_beta   90.00
_cell.angle_gamma   90.00
#
_symmetry.space_group_name_H-M   'P 1'
#
loop_
_entity.id
_entity.type
_entity.pdbx_description
1 polymer ?
#
loop_
_entity_poly.entity_id
_entity_poly.type
_entity_poly.pdbx_seq_one_letter_code
_entity_poly.pdbx_strand_id
1 'polypeptide(L)'
;MKRFLASLALWLAAAPMALAAGWGAGCIAPITVGQVVNGQLTTSDCAWYFSQTPQHQYYTDVYAFTGTAGQQISILLTSPTLDTFVELYGVNDLGATPLAGDDDGGGGYNARIPPGSGYITLPANGTYYIWAQTSAPDWTGSYTLTLSGAAAVPGNTPEVVTVTEFYHPQFNHYFITADPGEAASLSAGNLPPWVPTGQTFKVWNAAGNGITNVCRFFNNEFAPRSSHFYSNNPAECPSLASRSRWQLELANAFYMMTSATGTCPAGTVPLYRLYNQGMSLAPNHRYTTFQSVRSTMIAAGWLPEGNGADGVFACVPPGGNAPPPPPASTFQAEVTGYANTVLNLVNGNLVDVDQLTLILSAGIAALEDPTSTCPVATSTPPLAGLETFPPNLTINMSFGSGCVVKDGATQATVAGSVALSVTNLAISETAVSGKLSAAFNNVKINGALVANGSVEATLNLGIGPSLESVAGTVAVTLNNFQLPNDLGFTGTANLTLNVPGTTMVVTNLTSSKGVVIKLNAAIAPQADGSVLVNTSGSNTVGAYTVQANNLRIDAEVCETGPIGGSLSFSKGGQTGTLTFNSSCTYTYSGP
;
A
#
# COMPACT_ATOMS: atom_id res chain seq x y z
N MET A 1 -15.71 -67.77 59.24
CA MET A 1 -15.67 -66.46 59.92
C MET A 1 -14.95 -65.51 58.97
N LYS A 2 -15.65 -64.62 58.27
CA LYS A 2 -15.77 -63.20 58.66
C LYS A 2 -14.36 -62.61 58.88
N ARG A 3 -13.80 -61.69 58.08
CA ARG A 3 -14.37 -60.48 57.47
C ARG A 3 -13.19 -59.67 56.86
N PHE A 4 -13.36 -59.04 55.68
CA PHE A 4 -12.63 -57.85 55.14
C PHE A 4 -11.09 -58.01 54.91
N LEU A 5 -10.43 -57.77 53.77
CA LEU A 5 -10.66 -57.04 52.51
C LEU A 5 -9.68 -57.62 51.47
N ALA A 6 -10.13 -57.96 50.26
CA ALA A 6 -9.36 -57.91 49.00
C ALA A 6 -10.25 -58.42 47.85
N SER A 7 -11.06 -57.53 47.28
CA SER A 7 -11.79 -57.76 46.02
C SER A 7 -11.95 -56.41 45.31
N LEU A 8 -11.97 -56.45 43.97
CA LEU A 8 -11.87 -55.37 42.96
C LEU A 8 -10.41 -54.95 42.65
N ALA A 9 -9.94 -54.88 41.39
CA ALA A 9 -10.55 -55.10 40.09
C ALA A 9 -9.44 -55.27 39.00
N LEU A 10 -9.87 -55.75 37.84
CA LEU A 10 -9.21 -55.86 36.54
C LEU A 10 -8.31 -54.67 36.10
N TRP A 11 -7.32 -55.02 35.26
CA TRP A 11 -6.71 -54.28 34.12
C TRP A 11 -5.44 -53.43 34.32
N LEU A 12 -4.48 -53.73 33.41
CA LEU A 12 -3.24 -53.05 33.00
C LEU A 12 -2.17 -52.68 34.05
N ALA A 13 -1.01 -53.31 33.92
CA ALA A 13 0.27 -52.64 34.10
C ALA A 13 1.30 -53.23 33.13
N ALA A 14 1.17 -52.87 31.85
CA ALA A 14 2.38 -52.65 31.06
C ALA A 14 3.09 -51.48 31.75
N ALA A 15 4.32 -51.69 32.20
CA ALA A 15 5.14 -50.61 32.72
C ALA A 15 5.23 -49.51 31.65
N PRO A 16 4.78 -48.27 31.91
CA PRO A 16 5.00 -47.19 30.97
C PRO A 16 6.51 -46.87 30.98
N MET A 17 7.12 -46.85 29.80
CA MET A 17 8.36 -46.11 29.56
C MET A 17 8.20 -44.69 30.09
N ALA A 18 9.28 -44.15 30.66
CA ALA A 18 9.35 -42.86 31.32
C ALA A 18 8.62 -41.74 30.54
N LEU A 19 7.59 -41.16 31.16
CA LEU A 19 6.89 -39.98 30.69
C LEU A 19 7.26 -38.79 31.58
N ALA A 20 8.22 -37.99 31.09
CA ALA A 20 8.24 -36.53 31.14
C ALA A 20 9.53 -36.05 30.44
N ALA A 21 9.44 -35.71 29.15
CA ALA A 21 10.57 -35.14 28.38
C ALA A 21 10.52 -33.60 28.30
N GLY A 22 9.51 -32.97 28.92
CA GLY A 22 9.35 -31.52 28.97
C GLY A 22 9.64 -30.94 30.35
N TRP A 23 9.67 -29.62 30.45
CA TRP A 23 9.79 -28.92 31.72
C TRP A 23 8.64 -29.28 32.66
N GLY A 24 8.97 -29.50 33.94
CA GLY A 24 7.97 -29.71 34.98
C GLY A 24 7.14 -28.45 35.25
N ALA A 25 5.93 -28.60 35.78
CA ALA A 25 5.03 -27.47 36.04
C ALA A 25 5.63 -26.40 36.98
N GLY A 26 6.58 -26.78 37.86
CA GLY A 26 7.30 -25.84 38.73
C GLY A 26 8.35 -24.96 38.02
N CYS A 27 8.68 -25.27 36.76
CA CYS A 27 9.63 -24.53 35.93
C CYS A 27 8.98 -23.51 35.00
N ILE A 28 7.66 -23.62 34.79
CA ILE A 28 6.97 -22.88 33.74
C ILE A 28 6.15 -21.76 34.38
N ALA A 29 6.53 -20.53 34.10
CA ALA A 29 5.76 -19.35 34.45
C ALA A 29 4.85 -18.93 33.28
N PRO A 30 3.62 -18.42 33.52
CA PRO A 30 2.82 -17.84 32.46
C PRO A 30 3.36 -16.46 32.06
N ILE A 31 3.30 -16.13 30.78
CA ILE A 31 3.49 -14.78 30.24
C ILE A 31 2.39 -14.46 29.23
N THR A 32 1.98 -13.19 29.15
CA THR A 32 1.00 -12.73 28.16
C THR A 32 1.68 -11.85 27.11
N VAL A 33 1.19 -11.91 25.87
CA VAL A 33 1.64 -11.00 24.82
C VAL A 33 1.33 -9.54 25.22
N GLY A 34 2.34 -8.68 25.16
CA GLY A 34 2.33 -7.29 25.66
C GLY A 34 2.93 -7.13 27.06
N GLN A 35 3.40 -8.19 27.70
CA GLN A 35 3.95 -8.17 29.06
C GLN A 35 5.46 -7.95 29.08
N VAL A 36 5.91 -7.19 30.08
CA VAL A 36 7.31 -7.09 30.49
C VAL A 36 7.48 -7.81 31.83
N VAL A 37 8.49 -8.68 31.92
CA VAL A 37 8.85 -9.45 33.10
C VAL A 37 10.28 -9.10 33.49
N ASN A 38 10.51 -8.79 34.76
CA ASN A 38 11.86 -8.70 35.31
C ASN A 38 12.16 -10.01 36.02
N GLY A 39 13.20 -10.70 35.59
CA GLY A 39 13.61 -12.00 36.13
C GLY A 39 15.05 -11.97 36.61
N GLN A 40 15.46 -13.06 37.25
CA GLN A 40 16.82 -13.26 37.71
C GLN A 40 17.17 -14.73 37.57
N LEU A 41 18.19 -15.00 36.74
CA LEU A 41 18.75 -16.34 36.62
C LEU A 41 19.56 -16.67 37.88
N THR A 42 19.24 -17.77 38.54
CA THR A 42 19.86 -18.28 39.76
C THR A 42 20.22 -19.75 39.64
N THR A 43 21.06 -20.24 40.54
CA THR A 43 21.45 -21.67 40.57
C THR A 43 20.33 -22.62 41.00
N SER A 44 19.18 -22.08 41.45
CA SER A 44 17.98 -22.86 41.77
C SER A 44 16.98 -22.94 40.62
N ASP A 45 17.22 -22.23 39.51
CA ASP A 45 16.32 -22.23 38.38
C ASP A 45 16.41 -23.54 37.62
N CYS A 46 15.47 -23.71 36.71
CA CYS A 46 15.42 -24.88 35.88
C CYS A 46 16.64 -24.90 34.96
N ALA A 47 17.25 -26.05 34.77
CA ALA A 47 18.53 -26.16 34.07
C ALA A 47 18.46 -27.21 32.97
N TRP A 48 19.11 -26.91 31.85
CA TRP A 48 19.31 -27.86 30.77
C TRP A 48 20.78 -27.93 30.33
N TYR A 49 21.15 -28.99 29.62
CA TYR A 49 22.54 -29.29 29.24
C TYR A 49 22.65 -29.54 27.74
N PHE A 50 23.55 -28.80 27.07
CA PHE A 50 23.83 -28.97 25.64
C PHE A 50 24.63 -30.28 25.34
N SER A 51 25.20 -30.93 26.36
CA SER A 51 25.87 -32.23 26.23
C SER A 51 25.73 -33.07 27.50
N GLN A 52 25.84 -34.40 27.40
CA GLN A 52 25.58 -35.37 28.49
C GLN A 52 26.54 -35.28 29.70
N THR A 53 27.33 -34.23 29.84
CA THR A 53 28.19 -33.97 31.00
C THR A 53 27.51 -32.96 31.94
N PRO A 54 27.12 -33.34 33.17
CA PRO A 54 26.38 -32.48 34.11
C PRO A 54 27.14 -31.28 34.69
N GLN A 55 28.29 -30.93 34.12
CA GLN A 55 29.29 -30.07 34.77
C GLN A 55 29.02 -28.58 34.57
N HIS A 56 28.30 -28.21 33.51
CA HIS A 56 28.00 -26.82 33.15
C HIS A 56 26.54 -26.72 32.74
N GLN A 57 25.77 -25.87 33.43
CA GLN A 57 24.32 -25.77 33.30
C GLN A 57 23.92 -24.43 32.67
N TYR A 58 22.97 -24.47 31.74
CA TYR A 58 22.24 -23.27 31.37
C TYR A 58 21.07 -23.12 32.35
N TYR A 59 21.15 -22.16 33.25
CA TYR A 59 20.02 -21.76 34.07
C TYR A 59 18.98 -21.09 33.17
N THR A 60 17.73 -21.50 33.28
CA THR A 60 16.66 -21.19 32.34
C THR A 60 15.36 -20.92 33.08
N ASP A 61 14.82 -19.73 32.86
CA ASP A 61 13.43 -19.44 33.16
C ASP A 61 12.58 -19.74 31.93
N VAL A 62 11.52 -20.54 32.12
CA VAL A 62 10.64 -20.97 31.04
C VAL A 62 9.31 -20.25 31.15
N TYR A 63 8.95 -19.53 30.09
CA TYR A 63 7.69 -18.80 30.03
C TYR A 63 6.74 -19.41 29.01
N ALA A 64 5.50 -19.67 29.38
CA ALA A 64 4.47 -20.18 28.49
C ALA A 64 3.41 -19.12 28.16
N PHE A 65 3.06 -19.01 26.89
CA PHE A 65 1.94 -18.18 26.42
C PHE A 65 1.09 -18.93 25.40
N THR A 66 -0.17 -18.53 25.25
CA THR A 66 -1.05 -19.07 24.20
C THR A 66 -0.95 -18.20 22.96
N GLY A 67 -0.72 -18.81 21.81
CA GLY A 67 -0.63 -18.14 20.52
C GLY A 67 -1.59 -18.70 19.48
N THR A 68 -1.92 -17.89 18.48
CA THR A 68 -2.71 -18.31 17.31
C THR A 68 -1.87 -18.35 16.04
N ALA A 69 -2.19 -19.26 15.12
CA ALA A 69 -1.57 -19.33 13.80
C ALA A 69 -1.68 -17.97 13.10
N GLY A 70 -0.58 -17.47 12.53
CA GLY A 70 -0.51 -16.17 11.89
C GLY A 70 -0.29 -14.99 12.86
N GLN A 71 -0.35 -15.19 14.18
CA GLN A 71 -0.05 -14.13 15.15
C GLN A 71 1.41 -13.73 15.05
N GLN A 72 1.67 -12.42 15.05
CA GLN A 72 3.02 -11.86 15.00
C GLN A 72 3.46 -11.40 16.39
N ILE A 73 4.64 -11.87 16.82
CA ILE A 73 5.23 -11.53 18.12
C ILE A 73 6.70 -11.14 17.99
N SER A 74 7.23 -10.42 18.98
CA SER A 74 8.65 -10.23 19.15
C SER A 74 9.03 -10.50 20.60
N ILE A 75 10.17 -11.14 20.81
CA ILE A 75 10.70 -11.47 22.13
C ILE A 75 12.01 -10.71 22.27
N LEU A 76 12.13 -9.88 23.31
CA LEU A 76 13.35 -9.14 23.60
C LEU A 76 13.80 -9.49 25.02
N LEU A 77 15.02 -9.95 25.16
CA LEU A 77 15.65 -10.27 26.43
C LEU A 77 16.84 -9.35 26.62
N THR A 78 16.80 -8.48 27.64
CA THR A 78 17.89 -7.53 27.91
C THR A 78 18.50 -7.74 29.28
N SER A 79 19.81 -7.50 29.38
CA SER A 79 20.51 -7.46 30.65
C SER A 79 21.66 -6.46 30.62
N PRO A 80 21.89 -5.69 31.70
CA PRO A 80 23.06 -4.84 31.81
C PRO A 80 24.34 -5.62 32.15
N THR A 81 24.23 -6.89 32.57
CA THR A 81 25.35 -7.66 33.15
C THR A 81 25.54 -9.04 32.54
N LEU A 82 24.58 -9.52 31.74
CA LEU A 82 24.62 -10.83 31.10
C LEU A 82 24.75 -10.68 29.58
N ASP A 83 25.37 -11.69 28.98
CA ASP A 83 25.19 -11.98 27.57
C ASP A 83 24.01 -12.96 27.43
N THR A 84 22.90 -12.45 26.92
CA THR A 84 21.60 -13.12 26.99
C THR A 84 21.40 -14.06 25.81
N PHE A 85 20.56 -15.07 25.97
CA PHE A 85 20.17 -15.99 24.90
C PHE A 85 18.70 -16.36 25.07
N VAL A 86 17.93 -16.30 23.99
CA VAL A 86 16.49 -16.59 24.03
C VAL A 86 16.09 -17.55 22.93
N GLU A 87 15.23 -18.52 23.25
CA GLU A 87 14.66 -19.46 22.29
C GLU A 87 13.13 -19.52 22.38
N LEU A 88 12.48 -19.79 21.24
CA LEU A 88 11.04 -19.97 21.12
C LEU A 88 10.74 -21.39 20.65
N TYR A 89 9.90 -22.12 21.39
CA TYR A 89 9.46 -23.47 21.08
C TYR A 89 7.93 -23.55 20.91
N GLY A 90 7.49 -24.44 20.01
CA GLY A 90 6.06 -24.73 19.80
C GLY A 90 5.52 -25.89 20.64
N VAL A 91 6.37 -26.58 21.41
CA VAL A 91 6.04 -27.74 22.24
C VAL A 91 6.88 -27.73 23.52
N ASN A 92 6.37 -28.30 24.61
CA ASN A 92 7.13 -28.51 25.85
C ASN A 92 7.90 -29.83 25.77
N ASP A 93 8.99 -29.84 25.01
CA ASP A 93 9.87 -31.00 24.84
C ASP A 93 11.32 -30.52 24.78
N LEU A 94 12.15 -30.98 25.72
CA LEU A 94 13.56 -30.61 25.81
C LEU A 94 14.40 -31.10 24.61
N GLY A 95 13.88 -32.08 23.85
CA GLY A 95 14.51 -32.60 22.63
C GLY A 95 14.01 -31.94 21.34
N ALA A 96 13.07 -31.00 21.41
CA ALA A 96 12.56 -30.32 20.23
C ALA A 96 13.59 -29.35 19.63
N THR A 97 13.46 -29.05 18.33
CA THR A 97 14.20 -27.96 17.71
C THR A 97 13.45 -26.64 17.96
N PRO A 98 14.13 -25.55 18.35
CA PRO A 98 13.48 -24.26 18.51
C PRO A 98 12.92 -23.76 17.17
N LEU A 99 11.79 -23.04 17.23
CA LEU A 99 11.23 -22.31 16.10
C LEU A 99 12.11 -21.11 15.70
N ALA A 100 12.75 -20.49 16.69
CA ALA A 100 13.76 -19.45 16.54
C ALA A 100 14.59 -19.35 17.82
N GLY A 101 15.84 -18.93 17.68
CA GLY A 101 16.75 -18.64 18.78
C GLY A 101 17.66 -17.47 18.40
N ASP A 102 18.08 -16.69 19.39
CA ASP A 102 18.92 -15.50 19.18
C ASP A 102 19.72 -15.15 20.45
N ASP A 103 20.88 -14.53 20.30
CA ASP A 103 21.80 -14.15 21.37
C ASP A 103 22.17 -12.64 21.38
N ASP A 104 22.43 -12.04 20.21
CA ASP A 104 22.87 -10.64 20.11
C ASP A 104 21.98 -9.71 19.25
N GLY A 105 20.87 -10.24 18.73
CA GLY A 105 19.97 -9.54 17.81
C GLY A 105 19.18 -8.37 18.42
N GLY A 106 19.21 -8.17 19.74
CA GLY A 106 18.67 -7.00 20.44
C GLY A 106 19.64 -5.82 20.52
N GLY A 107 20.88 -5.99 20.04
CA GLY A 107 21.95 -5.01 20.08
C GLY A 107 22.80 -5.10 21.36
N GLY A 108 24.12 -5.02 21.20
CA GLY A 108 25.06 -5.26 22.30
C GLY A 108 25.09 -6.75 22.66
N TYR A 109 24.88 -7.08 23.93
CA TYR A 109 24.82 -8.45 24.47
C TYR A 109 23.36 -8.90 24.75
N ASN A 110 22.40 -8.30 24.06
CA ASN A 110 20.97 -8.54 24.27
C ASN A 110 20.38 -9.34 23.12
N ALA A 111 19.51 -10.31 23.43
CA ALA A 111 18.89 -11.20 22.46
C ALA A 111 17.50 -10.71 22.03
N ARG A 112 17.17 -10.88 20.75
CA ARG A 112 15.85 -10.54 20.20
C ARG A 112 15.40 -11.51 19.10
N ILE A 113 14.19 -12.03 19.22
CA ILE A 113 13.52 -12.78 18.15
C ILE A 113 12.40 -11.94 17.52
N PRO A 114 12.40 -11.71 16.20
CA PRO A 114 13.52 -11.90 15.26
C PRO A 114 14.66 -10.87 15.50
N PRO A 115 15.90 -11.12 15.03
CA PRO A 115 17.01 -10.21 15.25
C PRO A 115 16.79 -8.83 14.60
N GLY A 116 17.29 -7.78 15.25
CA GLY A 116 17.27 -6.39 14.81
C GLY A 116 15.92 -5.70 14.96
N SER A 117 14.88 -6.16 14.25
CA SER A 117 13.55 -5.51 14.25
C SER A 117 12.45 -6.44 13.74
N GLY A 118 11.18 -6.01 13.81
CA GLY A 118 10.03 -6.75 13.27
C GLY A 118 9.51 -7.86 14.20
N TYR A 119 8.72 -8.77 13.64
CA TYR A 119 7.97 -9.80 14.38
C TYR A 119 8.09 -11.18 13.69
N ILE A 120 8.11 -12.26 14.46
CA ILE A 120 8.02 -13.64 13.99
C ILE A 120 6.54 -14.09 13.95
N THR A 121 6.15 -14.80 12.90
CA THR A 121 4.79 -15.31 12.71
C THR A 121 4.65 -16.72 13.29
N LEU A 122 3.69 -16.93 14.20
CA LEU A 122 3.43 -18.22 14.82
C LEU A 122 2.80 -19.20 13.81
N PRO A 123 3.33 -20.44 13.68
CA PRO A 123 2.89 -21.37 12.64
C PRO A 123 1.56 -22.09 12.93
N ALA A 124 1.10 -22.13 14.18
CA ALA A 124 -0.06 -22.92 14.60
C ALA A 124 -0.80 -22.29 15.79
N ASN A 125 -2.03 -22.72 16.03
CA ASN A 125 -2.71 -22.43 17.29
C ASN A 125 -2.14 -23.35 18.37
N GLY A 126 -1.79 -22.82 19.54
CA GLY A 126 -1.28 -23.65 20.63
C GLY A 126 -0.57 -22.87 21.73
N THR A 127 0.02 -23.61 22.65
CA THR A 127 0.89 -23.06 23.69
C THR A 127 2.33 -23.04 23.20
N TYR A 128 2.98 -21.90 23.36
CA TYR A 128 4.37 -21.66 23.01
C TYR A 128 5.21 -21.43 24.27
N TYR A 129 6.50 -21.75 24.18
CA TYR A 129 7.44 -21.70 25.31
C TYR A 129 8.64 -20.84 24.95
N ILE A 130 8.97 -19.87 25.79
CA ILE A 130 10.15 -19.01 25.69
C ILE A 130 11.14 -19.49 26.73
N TRP A 131 12.36 -19.80 26.30
CA TRP A 131 13.45 -20.12 27.21
C TRP A 131 14.35 -18.90 27.32
N ALA A 132 14.40 -18.29 28.50
CA ALA A 132 15.27 -17.16 28.80
C ALA A 132 16.51 -17.67 29.53
N GLN A 133 17.69 -17.50 28.93
CA GLN A 133 18.95 -18.04 29.41
C GLN A 133 20.13 -17.12 29.02
N THR A 134 21.35 -17.60 29.19
CA THR A 134 22.61 -16.93 28.83
C THR A 134 23.29 -17.60 27.65
N SER A 135 24.15 -16.86 26.93
CA SER A 135 24.93 -17.39 25.80
C SER A 135 25.97 -18.44 26.24
N ALA A 136 26.38 -18.40 27.51
CA ALA A 136 27.31 -19.34 28.14
C ALA A 136 26.72 -19.97 29.42
N PRO A 137 27.09 -21.21 29.77
CA PRO A 137 26.59 -21.89 30.97
C PRO A 137 27.20 -21.33 32.26
N ASP A 138 26.54 -21.61 33.39
CA ASP A 138 26.88 -21.24 34.77
C ASP A 138 26.76 -19.76 35.13
N TRP A 139 26.18 -18.95 34.25
CA TRP A 139 26.01 -17.52 34.47
C TRP A 139 24.66 -17.22 35.11
N THR A 140 24.67 -16.40 36.15
CA THR A 140 23.49 -15.95 36.90
C THR A 140 23.42 -14.43 36.88
N GLY A 141 22.23 -13.86 36.81
CA GLY A 141 22.06 -12.40 36.83
C GLY A 141 20.65 -11.95 36.49
N SER A 142 20.39 -10.66 36.67
CA SER A 142 19.09 -10.06 36.36
C SER A 142 18.89 -9.83 34.87
N TYR A 143 17.67 -10.00 34.40
CA TYR A 143 17.28 -9.67 33.03
C TYR A 143 15.87 -9.06 32.98
N THR A 144 15.54 -8.43 31.86
CA THR A 144 14.19 -8.00 31.51
C THR A 144 13.75 -8.73 30.24
N LEU A 145 12.70 -9.55 30.35
CA LEU A 145 12.03 -10.21 29.22
C LEU A 145 10.82 -9.39 28.80
N THR A 146 10.77 -9.01 27.53
CA THR A 146 9.62 -8.33 26.92
C THR A 146 9.05 -9.21 25.83
N LEU A 147 7.81 -9.67 26.01
CA LEU A 147 7.04 -10.33 24.96
C LEU A 147 6.06 -9.31 24.38
N SER A 148 6.33 -8.84 23.17
CA SER A 148 5.44 -7.91 22.47
C SER A 148 4.67 -8.65 21.38
N GLY A 149 3.41 -8.29 21.21
CA GLY A 149 2.70 -8.59 19.97
C GLY A 149 2.99 -7.49 18.96
N ALA A 150 2.87 -7.79 17.67
CA ALA A 150 2.44 -6.73 16.77
C ALA A 150 1.16 -6.18 17.39
N ALA A 151 1.08 -4.85 17.60
CA ALA A 151 -0.15 -4.26 18.11
C ALA A 151 -1.29 -4.84 17.25
N ALA A 152 -2.22 -5.57 17.87
CA ALA A 152 -3.49 -5.80 17.22
C ALA A 152 -4.00 -4.40 17.00
N VAL A 153 -3.95 -3.91 15.77
CA VAL A 153 -4.48 -2.59 15.48
C VAL A 153 -5.94 -2.68 15.91
N PRO A 154 -6.37 -1.96 16.96
CA PRO A 154 -7.75 -2.04 17.38
C PRO A 154 -8.56 -1.44 16.22
N GLY A 155 -9.18 -2.30 15.42
CA GLY A 155 -10.14 -1.89 14.41
C GLY A 155 -9.61 -1.41 13.05
N ASN A 156 -8.36 -1.63 12.64
CA ASN A 156 -8.03 -1.50 11.22
C ASN A 156 -8.22 -2.85 10.53
N THR A 157 -9.33 -2.99 9.81
CA THR A 157 -9.38 -3.81 8.61
C THR A 157 -8.09 -3.57 7.82
N PRO A 158 -7.31 -4.60 7.42
CA PRO A 158 -6.14 -4.39 6.58
C PRO A 158 -6.50 -3.47 5.43
N GLU A 159 -5.65 -2.50 5.15
CA GLU A 159 -5.98 -1.47 4.17
C GLU A 159 -6.06 -2.10 2.80
N VAL A 160 -7.04 -1.66 2.02
CA VAL A 160 -7.22 -2.11 0.67
C VAL A 160 -6.33 -1.26 -0.25
N VAL A 161 -5.34 -1.89 -0.87
CA VAL A 161 -4.41 -1.26 -1.81
C VAL A 161 -4.63 -1.77 -3.24
N THR A 162 -4.21 -0.97 -4.21
CA THR A 162 -4.44 -1.26 -5.63
C THR A 162 -3.25 -1.99 -6.26
N VAL A 163 -3.53 -3.12 -6.91
CA VAL A 163 -2.60 -3.77 -7.84
C VAL A 163 -2.82 -3.21 -9.24
N THR A 164 -1.73 -2.82 -9.91
CA THR A 164 -1.73 -2.37 -11.31
C THR A 164 -1.13 -3.43 -12.22
N GLU A 165 -1.81 -3.74 -13.33
CA GLU A 165 -1.32 -4.68 -14.35
C GLU A 165 -0.66 -3.97 -15.54
N PHE A 166 0.48 -4.50 -15.95
CA PHE A 166 1.26 -4.07 -17.10
C PHE A 166 1.41 -5.21 -18.12
N TYR A 167 1.57 -4.85 -19.40
CA TYR A 167 1.75 -5.78 -20.50
C TYR A 167 3.01 -5.46 -21.31
N HIS A 168 3.78 -6.48 -21.64
CA HIS A 168 4.98 -6.38 -22.46
C HIS A 168 4.69 -6.87 -23.90
N PRO A 169 4.54 -5.98 -24.89
CA PRO A 169 4.06 -6.33 -26.22
C PRO A 169 5.00 -7.24 -26.99
N GLN A 170 6.31 -7.16 -26.73
CA GLN A 170 7.29 -8.03 -27.41
C GLN A 170 7.36 -9.43 -26.80
N PHE A 171 6.99 -9.58 -25.54
CA PHE A 171 7.08 -10.86 -24.82
C PHE A 171 5.72 -11.52 -24.67
N ASN A 172 4.63 -10.79 -24.96
CA ASN A 172 3.26 -11.21 -24.67
C ASN A 172 3.13 -11.65 -23.21
N HIS A 173 3.68 -10.85 -22.30
CA HIS A 173 3.76 -11.14 -20.86
C HIS A 173 3.01 -10.07 -20.07
N TYR A 174 2.45 -10.48 -18.94
CA TYR A 174 1.82 -9.62 -17.95
C TYR A 174 2.68 -9.53 -16.70
N PHE A 175 2.62 -8.38 -16.04
CA PHE A 175 3.26 -8.10 -14.77
C PHE A 175 2.26 -7.37 -13.87
N ILE A 176 2.29 -7.63 -12.57
CA ILE A 176 1.43 -6.96 -11.60
C ILE A 176 2.26 -6.45 -10.43
N THR A 177 1.89 -5.30 -9.89
CA THR A 177 2.49 -4.79 -8.65
C THR A 177 1.49 -4.00 -7.83
N ALA A 178 1.58 -4.16 -6.50
CA ALA A 178 0.92 -3.33 -5.51
C ALA A 178 1.81 -2.19 -5.03
N ASP A 179 3.09 -2.16 -5.42
CA ASP A 179 4.03 -1.11 -5.05
C ASP A 179 3.81 0.12 -5.94
N PRO A 180 3.41 1.28 -5.37
CA PRO A 180 3.14 2.47 -6.16
C PRO A 180 4.38 3.01 -6.91
N GLY A 181 5.57 2.87 -6.33
CA GLY A 181 6.83 3.33 -6.94
C GLY A 181 7.27 2.47 -8.11
N GLU A 182 7.08 1.15 -8.04
CA GLU A 182 7.33 0.21 -9.14
C GLU A 182 6.31 0.44 -10.26
N ALA A 183 5.03 0.60 -9.94
CA ALA A 183 3.99 0.94 -10.92
C ALA A 183 4.29 2.27 -11.63
N ALA A 184 4.70 3.31 -10.90
CA ALA A 184 5.10 4.58 -11.48
C ALA A 184 6.31 4.44 -12.41
N SER A 185 7.33 3.68 -12.00
CA SER A 185 8.55 3.45 -12.79
C SER A 185 8.28 2.71 -14.11
N LEU A 186 7.38 1.71 -14.07
CA LEU A 186 6.94 0.97 -15.26
C LEU A 186 6.11 1.84 -16.20
N SER A 187 5.20 2.65 -15.65
CA SER A 187 4.38 3.59 -16.42
C SER A 187 5.22 4.68 -17.10
N ALA A 188 6.34 5.08 -16.49
CA ALA A 188 7.29 6.02 -17.04
C ALA A 188 8.21 5.43 -18.14
N GLY A 189 8.18 4.11 -18.36
CA GLY A 189 9.02 3.44 -19.37
C GLY A 189 10.49 3.28 -18.98
N ASN A 190 10.82 3.34 -17.68
CA ASN A 190 12.20 3.24 -17.17
C ASN A 190 12.75 1.79 -17.14
N LEU A 191 11.89 0.80 -17.36
CA LEU A 191 12.18 -0.64 -17.43
C LEU A 191 11.77 -1.18 -18.81
N PRO A 192 12.15 -2.41 -19.23
CA PRO A 192 11.77 -2.99 -20.53
C PRO A 192 10.30 -2.73 -20.88
N PRO A 193 9.87 -2.61 -22.15
CA PRO A 193 8.65 -1.89 -22.55
C PRO A 193 7.35 -2.47 -21.99
N TRP A 194 7.07 -2.16 -20.72
CA TRP A 194 5.84 -2.46 -20.02
C TRP A 194 4.86 -1.33 -20.28
N VAL A 195 3.66 -1.68 -20.71
CA VAL A 195 2.58 -0.74 -20.98
C VAL A 195 1.46 -1.00 -19.99
N PRO A 196 0.96 0.01 -19.26
CA PRO A 196 -0.22 -0.15 -18.41
C PRO A 196 -1.38 -0.72 -19.22
N THR A 197 -2.00 -1.78 -18.72
CA THR A 197 -3.16 -2.40 -19.40
C THR A 197 -4.45 -1.66 -19.16
N GLY A 198 -4.49 -0.78 -18.15
CA GLY A 198 -5.71 -0.21 -17.59
C GLY A 198 -6.40 -1.13 -16.58
N GLN A 199 -5.97 -2.39 -16.45
CA GLN A 199 -6.52 -3.29 -15.44
C GLN A 199 -5.92 -3.00 -14.06
N THR A 200 -6.79 -2.91 -13.06
CA THR A 200 -6.42 -2.91 -11.64
C THR A 200 -7.31 -3.85 -10.86
N PHE A 201 -6.85 -4.31 -9.70
CA PHE A 201 -7.69 -5.00 -8.72
C PHE A 201 -7.20 -4.68 -7.31
N LYS A 202 -8.01 -4.96 -6.31
CA LYS A 202 -7.70 -4.63 -4.92
C LYS A 202 -7.07 -5.82 -4.20
N VAL A 203 -6.18 -5.56 -3.25
CA VAL A 203 -5.55 -6.54 -2.33
C VAL A 203 -5.38 -5.88 -0.96
N TRP A 204 -4.91 -6.62 0.05
CA TRP A 204 -4.59 -6.04 1.35
C TRP A 204 -3.10 -5.71 1.47
N ASN A 205 -2.78 -4.69 2.28
CA ASN A 205 -1.40 -4.31 2.59
C ASN A 205 -0.81 -5.03 3.83
N ALA A 206 -1.62 -5.77 4.57
CA ALA A 206 -1.20 -6.47 5.78
C ALA A 206 -1.93 -7.81 5.94
N ALA A 207 -1.34 -8.67 6.78
CA ALA A 207 -1.98 -9.91 7.20
C ALA A 207 -3.21 -9.62 8.06
N GLY A 208 -4.14 -10.58 8.08
CA GLY A 208 -5.39 -10.48 8.84
C GLY A 208 -6.06 -11.85 8.92
N ASN A 209 -7.28 -11.90 9.45
CA ASN A 209 -8.00 -13.16 9.59
C ASN A 209 -8.27 -13.80 8.21
N GLY A 210 -7.59 -14.90 7.90
CA GLY A 210 -7.66 -15.58 6.59
C GLY A 210 -6.85 -14.92 5.46
N ILE A 211 -6.23 -13.76 5.72
CA ILE A 211 -5.45 -12.97 4.76
C ILE A 211 -3.96 -13.31 4.94
N THR A 212 -3.36 -13.92 3.92
CA THR A 212 -1.97 -14.41 3.94
C THR A 212 -1.09 -13.65 2.96
N ASN A 213 0.22 -13.62 3.22
CA ASN A 213 1.19 -12.93 2.38
C ASN A 213 1.33 -13.59 1.01
N VAL A 214 1.67 -12.78 0.01
CA VAL A 214 1.96 -13.21 -1.35
C VAL A 214 3.46 -13.14 -1.61
N CYS A 215 4.09 -14.27 -1.90
CA CYS A 215 5.47 -14.30 -2.37
C CYS A 215 5.56 -13.90 -3.84
N ARG A 216 6.58 -13.14 -4.23
CA ARG A 216 6.94 -12.82 -5.62
C ARG A 216 8.30 -13.43 -5.94
N PHE A 217 8.33 -14.29 -6.95
CA PHE A 217 9.54 -14.92 -7.46
C PHE A 217 9.85 -14.49 -8.88
N PHE A 218 11.14 -14.41 -9.20
CA PHE A 218 11.66 -14.09 -10.52
C PHE A 218 12.47 -15.26 -11.10
N ASN A 219 12.38 -15.46 -12.41
CA ASN A 219 13.17 -16.45 -13.16
C ASN A 219 13.62 -15.85 -14.49
N ASN A 220 14.93 -15.86 -14.74
CA ASN A 220 15.58 -15.37 -15.96
C ASN A 220 16.22 -16.48 -16.82
N GLU A 221 15.94 -17.75 -16.54
CA GLU A 221 16.44 -18.91 -17.29
C GLU A 221 15.98 -18.88 -18.77
N PHE A 222 14.89 -18.14 -19.05
CA PHE A 222 14.29 -18.00 -20.38
C PHE A 222 14.84 -16.81 -21.18
N ALA A 223 16.05 -16.34 -20.86
CA ALA A 223 16.68 -15.18 -21.49
C ALA A 223 16.55 -15.22 -23.04
N PRO A 224 16.18 -14.09 -23.69
CA PRO A 224 16.05 -12.74 -23.14
C PRO A 224 14.72 -12.45 -22.41
N ARG A 225 13.84 -13.44 -22.25
CA ARG A 225 12.58 -13.32 -21.49
C ARG A 225 12.77 -13.72 -20.03
N SER A 226 11.81 -13.34 -19.20
CA SER A 226 11.77 -13.70 -17.78
C SER A 226 10.36 -14.09 -17.36
N SER A 227 10.22 -14.59 -16.13
CA SER A 227 8.95 -14.95 -15.54
C SER A 227 8.85 -14.41 -14.12
N HIS A 228 7.69 -13.85 -13.79
CA HIS A 228 7.30 -13.56 -12.41
C HIS A 228 6.21 -14.54 -11.97
N PHE A 229 6.29 -14.95 -10.71
CA PHE A 229 5.35 -15.88 -10.11
C PHE A 229 4.87 -15.37 -8.74
N TYR A 230 3.55 -15.40 -8.52
CA TYR A 230 2.91 -14.90 -7.31
C TYR A 230 2.07 -16.00 -6.66
N SER A 231 2.22 -16.17 -5.35
CA SER A 231 1.43 -17.15 -4.61
C SER A 231 1.22 -16.77 -3.16
N ASN A 232 0.03 -17.03 -2.64
CA ASN A 232 -0.23 -17.08 -1.19
C ASN A 232 -0.45 -18.52 -0.70
N ASN A 233 -0.17 -19.52 -1.53
CA ASN A 233 -0.30 -20.91 -1.16
C ASN A 233 0.87 -21.31 -0.24
N PRO A 234 0.59 -21.76 1.00
CA PRO A 234 1.62 -22.07 1.99
C PRO A 234 2.55 -23.22 1.57
N ALA A 235 2.15 -24.05 0.60
CA ALA A 235 3.01 -25.10 0.03
C ALA A 235 3.84 -24.61 -1.18
N GLU A 236 3.34 -23.62 -1.92
CA GLU A 236 3.93 -23.20 -3.20
C GLU A 236 5.15 -22.29 -2.97
N CYS A 237 5.04 -21.30 -2.07
CA CYS A 237 6.15 -20.38 -1.80
C CYS A 237 7.41 -21.11 -1.27
N PRO A 238 7.34 -22.02 -0.27
CA PRO A 238 8.51 -22.77 0.17
C PRO A 238 9.06 -23.71 -0.92
N SER A 239 8.19 -24.33 -1.72
CA SER A 239 8.63 -25.20 -2.82
C SER A 239 9.35 -24.43 -3.93
N LEU A 240 9.01 -23.17 -4.17
CA LEU A 240 9.71 -22.32 -5.13
C LEU A 240 11.05 -21.85 -4.57
N ALA A 241 11.10 -21.49 -3.28
CA ALA A 241 12.33 -21.09 -2.60
C ALA A 241 13.41 -22.18 -2.60
N SER A 242 13.03 -23.47 -2.62
CA SER A 242 13.97 -24.59 -2.68
C SER A 242 14.55 -24.87 -4.08
N ARG A 243 14.11 -24.15 -5.12
CA ARG A 243 14.49 -24.38 -6.52
C ARG A 243 15.41 -23.25 -6.99
N SER A 244 16.65 -23.58 -7.33
CA SER A 244 17.70 -22.62 -7.71
C SER A 244 17.37 -21.71 -8.92
N ARG A 245 16.44 -22.11 -9.79
CA ARG A 245 15.97 -21.31 -10.92
C ARG A 245 15.02 -20.16 -10.55
N TRP A 246 14.53 -20.13 -9.31
CA TRP A 246 13.60 -19.11 -8.81
C TRP A 246 14.30 -18.27 -7.75
N GLN A 247 14.35 -16.97 -7.98
CA GLN A 247 14.85 -15.99 -7.02
C GLN A 247 13.66 -15.37 -6.29
N LEU A 248 13.65 -15.45 -4.96
CA LEU A 248 12.66 -14.73 -4.15
C LEU A 248 12.99 -13.23 -4.23
N GLU A 249 12.09 -12.45 -4.81
CA GLU A 249 12.23 -10.99 -4.85
C GLU A 249 11.58 -10.33 -3.63
N LEU A 250 10.36 -10.77 -3.31
CA LEU A 250 9.59 -10.25 -2.17
C LEU A 250 8.86 -11.40 -1.47
N ALA A 251 9.06 -11.52 -0.16
CA ALA A 251 8.26 -12.45 0.66
C ALA A 251 6.82 -11.95 0.87
N ASN A 252 6.62 -10.62 0.80
CA ASN A 252 5.36 -9.94 1.08
C ASN A 252 5.07 -8.89 -0.02
N ALA A 253 4.79 -9.34 -1.24
CA ALA A 253 4.46 -8.43 -2.34
C ALA A 253 3.12 -7.70 -2.11
N PHE A 254 2.16 -8.40 -1.52
CA PHE A 254 0.86 -7.92 -1.01
C PHE A 254 0.21 -9.07 -0.23
N TYR A 255 -1.07 -8.95 0.15
CA TYR A 255 -1.80 -9.97 0.90
C TYR A 255 -3.16 -10.29 0.28
N MET A 256 -3.57 -11.57 0.34
CA MET A 256 -4.85 -12.06 -0.17
C MET A 256 -5.34 -13.29 0.59
N MET A 257 -6.62 -13.63 0.47
CA MET A 257 -7.17 -14.84 1.08
C MET A 257 -7.04 -16.05 0.15
N THR A 258 -6.82 -17.24 0.70
CA THR A 258 -6.81 -18.48 -0.09
C THR A 258 -8.24 -18.91 -0.45
N SER A 259 -8.41 -19.55 -1.61
CA SER A 259 -9.70 -20.15 -2.00
C SER A 259 -9.56 -21.67 -2.13
N ALA A 260 -9.74 -22.40 -1.03
CA ALA A 260 -9.54 -23.86 -1.01
C ALA A 260 -10.59 -24.62 -1.85
N THR A 261 -11.82 -24.12 -1.91
CA THR A 261 -12.96 -24.78 -2.58
C THR A 261 -13.34 -24.13 -3.91
N GLY A 262 -12.65 -23.04 -4.29
CA GLY A 262 -13.01 -22.26 -5.46
C GLY A 262 -14.16 -21.27 -5.24
N THR A 263 -14.47 -20.97 -3.98
CA THR A 263 -15.50 -20.00 -3.57
C THR A 263 -14.89 -18.94 -2.66
N CYS A 264 -15.43 -17.72 -2.70
CA CYS A 264 -14.95 -16.61 -1.88
C CYS A 264 -15.92 -16.22 -0.76
N PRO A 265 -15.42 -15.89 0.44
CA PRO A 265 -16.23 -15.37 1.53
C PRO A 265 -16.98 -14.08 1.13
N ALA A 266 -18.09 -13.81 1.82
CA ALA A 266 -18.81 -12.55 1.65
C ALA A 266 -17.88 -11.34 1.88
N GLY A 267 -18.05 -10.30 1.06
CA GLY A 267 -17.15 -9.14 1.08
C GLY A 267 -15.86 -9.32 0.28
N THR A 268 -15.70 -10.43 -0.44
CA THR A 268 -14.58 -10.65 -1.37
C THR A 268 -15.03 -11.17 -2.72
N VAL A 269 -14.17 -11.01 -3.72
CA VAL A 269 -14.40 -11.47 -5.09
C VAL A 269 -13.32 -12.47 -5.51
N PRO A 270 -13.63 -13.38 -6.46
CA PRO A 270 -12.65 -14.28 -7.04
C PRO A 270 -11.51 -13.53 -7.73
N LEU A 271 -10.28 -13.92 -7.45
CA LEU A 271 -9.10 -13.63 -8.25
C LEU A 271 -8.76 -14.87 -9.08
N TYR A 272 -8.66 -14.70 -10.39
CA TYR A 272 -8.28 -15.75 -11.34
C TYR A 272 -6.80 -15.63 -11.69
N ARG A 273 -6.07 -16.74 -11.69
CA ARG A 273 -4.69 -16.84 -12.19
C ARG A 273 -4.72 -17.66 -13.48
N LEU A 274 -4.21 -17.11 -14.57
CA LEU A 274 -4.22 -17.74 -15.89
C LEU A 274 -2.78 -17.98 -16.32
N TYR A 275 -2.44 -19.22 -16.67
CA TYR A 275 -1.11 -19.61 -17.15
C TYR A 275 -1.06 -19.67 -18.68
N ASN A 276 -0.04 -19.03 -19.27
CA ASN A 276 0.14 -18.95 -20.72
C ASN A 276 0.64 -20.25 -21.39
N GLN A 277 0.81 -21.34 -20.63
CA GLN A 277 1.35 -22.62 -21.14
C GLN A 277 2.72 -22.51 -21.80
N GLY A 278 3.50 -21.47 -21.50
CA GLY A 278 4.78 -21.20 -22.16
C GLY A 278 4.64 -20.83 -23.65
N MET A 279 3.44 -20.51 -24.14
CA MET A 279 3.18 -20.20 -25.57
C MET A 279 4.02 -19.03 -26.09
N SER A 280 4.50 -18.14 -25.21
CA SER A 280 5.38 -17.03 -25.58
C SER A 280 6.87 -17.34 -25.40
N LEU A 281 7.26 -18.62 -25.42
CA LEU A 281 8.63 -19.13 -25.23
C LEU A 281 9.21 -18.89 -23.82
N ALA A 282 8.36 -18.43 -22.88
CA ALA A 282 8.63 -18.34 -21.46
C ALA A 282 7.29 -18.40 -20.70
N PRO A 283 7.25 -19.03 -19.51
CA PRO A 283 6.05 -19.08 -18.70
C PRO A 283 5.66 -17.68 -18.22
N ASN A 284 4.38 -17.36 -18.24
CA ASN A 284 3.84 -16.12 -17.70
C ASN A 284 2.41 -16.34 -17.18
N HIS A 285 2.04 -15.56 -16.16
CA HIS A 285 0.72 -15.62 -15.56
C HIS A 285 0.04 -14.27 -15.66
N ARG A 286 -1.27 -14.28 -15.87
CA ARG A 286 -2.12 -13.10 -15.78
C ARG A 286 -3.09 -13.27 -14.61
N TYR A 287 -3.33 -12.19 -13.87
CA TYR A 287 -4.20 -12.19 -12.70
C TYR A 287 -5.35 -11.23 -12.94
N THR A 288 -6.60 -11.63 -12.70
CA THR A 288 -7.76 -10.76 -12.95
C THR A 288 -8.94 -11.14 -12.06
N THR A 289 -9.74 -10.16 -11.62
CA THR A 289 -11.04 -10.38 -10.97
C THR A 289 -12.20 -10.38 -11.97
N PHE A 290 -11.93 -10.10 -13.25
CA PHE A 290 -12.95 -9.91 -14.28
C PHE A 290 -13.20 -11.18 -15.09
N GLN A 291 -14.44 -11.66 -15.08
CA GLN A 291 -14.85 -12.86 -15.83
C GLN A 291 -14.70 -12.70 -17.34
N SER A 292 -14.87 -11.48 -17.86
CA SER A 292 -14.68 -11.15 -19.29
C SER A 292 -13.23 -11.33 -19.73
N VAL A 293 -12.28 -10.84 -18.92
CA VAL A 293 -10.84 -11.02 -19.17
C VAL A 293 -10.48 -12.49 -19.09
N ARG A 294 -10.90 -13.19 -18.03
CA ARG A 294 -10.71 -14.64 -17.87
C ARG A 294 -11.17 -15.40 -19.12
N SER A 295 -12.40 -15.16 -19.58
CA SER A 295 -12.98 -15.85 -20.74
C SER A 295 -12.20 -15.57 -22.03
N THR A 296 -11.72 -14.33 -22.19
CA THR A 296 -10.87 -13.93 -23.33
C THR A 296 -9.52 -14.64 -23.32
N MET A 297 -8.88 -14.76 -22.14
CA MET A 297 -7.59 -15.46 -22.00
C MET A 297 -7.73 -16.95 -22.28
N ILE A 298 -8.82 -17.58 -21.81
CA ILE A 298 -9.12 -18.99 -22.10
C ILE A 298 -9.34 -19.20 -23.60
N ALA A 299 -10.11 -18.31 -24.25
CA ALA A 299 -10.29 -18.36 -25.70
C ALA A 299 -8.97 -18.17 -26.47
N ALA A 300 -8.00 -17.44 -25.88
CA ALA A 300 -6.64 -17.28 -26.39
C ALA A 300 -5.68 -18.44 -26.01
N GLY A 301 -6.17 -19.52 -25.40
CA GLY A 301 -5.40 -20.73 -25.09
C GLY A 301 -4.70 -20.76 -23.73
N TRP A 302 -4.99 -19.81 -22.84
CA TRP A 302 -4.44 -19.80 -21.47
C TRP A 302 -5.21 -20.77 -20.57
N LEU A 303 -4.50 -21.42 -19.63
CA LEU A 303 -5.08 -22.35 -18.67
C LEU A 303 -5.45 -21.63 -17.37
N PRO A 304 -6.69 -21.78 -16.86
CA PRO A 304 -7.02 -21.30 -15.53
C PRO A 304 -6.36 -22.18 -14.45
N GLU A 305 -5.76 -21.55 -13.47
CA GLU A 305 -5.18 -22.19 -12.29
C GLU A 305 -5.96 -21.76 -11.04
N GLY A 306 -6.35 -22.73 -10.23
CA GLY A 306 -7.14 -22.50 -9.03
C GLY A 306 -8.08 -23.66 -8.72
N ASN A 307 -8.96 -23.46 -7.76
CA ASN A 307 -9.89 -24.48 -7.28
C ASN A 307 -11.32 -24.22 -7.79
N GLY A 308 -12.15 -25.27 -7.76
CA GLY A 308 -13.55 -25.20 -8.17
C GLY A 308 -13.76 -25.10 -9.69
N ALA A 309 -15.02 -25.01 -10.11
CA ALA A 309 -15.41 -25.06 -11.53
C ALA A 309 -14.86 -23.87 -12.34
N ASP A 310 -14.71 -22.71 -11.69
CA ASP A 310 -14.21 -21.49 -12.31
C ASP A 310 -12.69 -21.30 -12.16
N GLY A 311 -11.98 -22.21 -11.47
CA GLY A 311 -10.55 -22.09 -11.23
C GLY A 311 -10.19 -20.82 -10.46
N VAL A 312 -10.83 -20.62 -9.30
CA VAL A 312 -10.55 -19.46 -8.44
C VAL A 312 -9.24 -19.70 -7.72
N PHE A 313 -8.29 -18.81 -7.94
CA PHE A 313 -6.94 -18.89 -7.37
C PHE A 313 -6.92 -18.37 -5.93
N ALA A 314 -7.51 -17.20 -5.71
CA ALA A 314 -7.53 -16.53 -4.41
C ALA A 314 -8.80 -15.67 -4.28
N CYS A 315 -9.00 -15.11 -3.10
CA CYS A 315 -10.08 -14.17 -2.82
C CYS A 315 -9.49 -12.84 -2.36
N VAL A 316 -10.00 -11.76 -2.93
CA VAL A 316 -9.49 -10.40 -2.74
C VAL A 316 -10.64 -9.41 -2.49
N PRO A 317 -10.39 -8.20 -1.98
CA PRO A 317 -11.44 -7.19 -1.88
C PRO A 317 -12.09 -6.91 -3.24
N PRO A 318 -13.39 -6.57 -3.28
CA PRO A 318 -14.00 -6.05 -4.49
C PRO A 318 -13.33 -4.73 -4.91
N GLY A 319 -13.38 -4.44 -6.21
CA GLY A 319 -12.90 -3.18 -6.78
C GLY A 319 -11.76 -3.35 -7.78
N GLY A 320 -11.35 -2.20 -8.34
CA GLY A 320 -10.42 -2.12 -9.47
C GLY A 320 -11.13 -2.05 -10.81
N ASN A 321 -10.34 -1.93 -11.88
CA ASN A 321 -10.82 -1.65 -13.23
C ASN A 321 -10.54 -2.81 -14.16
N ALA A 322 -11.52 -3.13 -15.02
CA ALA A 322 -11.28 -4.01 -16.14
C ALA A 322 -10.37 -3.29 -17.16
N PRO A 323 -9.48 -4.01 -17.86
CA PRO A 323 -8.77 -3.43 -18.98
C PRO A 323 -9.81 -3.02 -20.04
N PRO A 324 -9.62 -1.86 -20.71
CA PRO A 324 -10.49 -1.46 -21.80
C PRO A 324 -10.51 -2.55 -22.89
N PRO A 325 -11.64 -2.69 -23.61
CA PRO A 325 -11.70 -3.60 -24.76
C PRO A 325 -10.56 -3.28 -25.75
N PRO A 326 -9.95 -4.28 -26.40
CA PRO A 326 -9.00 -4.03 -27.46
C PRO A 326 -9.62 -3.09 -28.51
N PRO A 327 -8.94 -1.99 -28.88
CA PRO A 327 -9.51 -1.05 -29.84
C PRO A 327 -9.69 -1.73 -31.20
N ALA A 328 -10.91 -1.67 -31.75
CA ALA A 328 -11.28 -2.23 -33.03
C ALA A 328 -10.76 -1.41 -34.22
N SER A 329 -10.28 -0.18 -33.98
CA SER A 329 -9.68 0.70 -34.98
C SER A 329 -8.58 1.60 -34.38
N THR A 330 -7.71 2.14 -35.25
CA THR A 330 -6.70 3.14 -34.86
C THR A 330 -7.33 4.41 -34.31
N PHE A 331 -8.50 4.80 -34.82
CA PHE A 331 -9.28 5.92 -34.31
C PHE A 331 -9.83 5.64 -32.90
N GLN A 332 -10.32 4.42 -32.63
CA GLN A 332 -10.72 4.01 -31.28
C GLN A 332 -9.53 3.98 -30.31
N ALA A 333 -8.35 3.54 -30.76
CA ALA A 333 -7.13 3.57 -29.94
C ALA A 333 -6.72 5.00 -29.57
N GLU A 334 -6.77 5.93 -30.54
CA GLU A 334 -6.46 7.35 -30.34
C GLU A 334 -7.47 8.01 -29.39
N VAL A 335 -8.78 7.79 -29.61
CA VAL A 335 -9.86 8.30 -28.74
C VAL A 335 -9.78 7.74 -27.32
N THR A 336 -9.47 6.45 -27.14
CA THR A 336 -9.32 5.84 -25.81
C THR A 336 -8.13 6.43 -25.05
N GLY A 337 -7.00 6.67 -25.74
CA GLY A 337 -5.83 7.33 -25.14
C GLY A 337 -6.11 8.77 -24.67
N TYR A 338 -6.82 9.56 -25.49
CA TYR A 338 -7.25 10.91 -25.11
C TYR A 338 -8.30 10.91 -24.01
N ALA A 339 -9.27 10.00 -24.05
CA ALA A 339 -10.30 9.85 -23.01
C ALA A 339 -9.68 9.49 -21.65
N ASN A 340 -8.73 8.56 -21.61
CA ASN A 340 -8.01 8.21 -20.37
C ASN A 340 -7.18 9.38 -19.84
N THR A 341 -6.57 10.17 -20.73
CA THR A 341 -5.85 11.38 -20.33
C THR A 341 -6.80 12.39 -19.66
N VAL A 342 -7.97 12.63 -20.26
CA VAL A 342 -9.00 13.52 -19.71
C VAL A 342 -9.62 12.97 -18.42
N LEU A 343 -9.89 11.67 -18.33
CA LEU A 343 -10.45 11.04 -17.14
C LEU A 343 -9.44 11.02 -15.98
N ASN A 344 -8.15 10.76 -16.23
CA ASN A 344 -7.11 10.86 -15.20
C ASN A 344 -6.93 12.30 -14.69
N LEU A 345 -7.10 13.28 -15.57
CA LEU A 345 -7.14 14.71 -15.23
C LEU A 345 -8.33 15.08 -14.35
N VAL A 346 -9.50 14.49 -14.61
CA VAL A 346 -10.76 14.78 -13.90
C VAL A 346 -10.87 14.01 -12.57
N ASN A 347 -10.37 12.78 -12.51
CA ASN A 347 -10.45 11.92 -11.32
C ASN A 347 -9.39 12.25 -10.26
N GLY A 348 -8.52 13.23 -10.51
CA GLY A 348 -7.54 13.68 -9.50
C GLY A 348 -6.64 12.57 -8.97
N ASN A 349 -6.42 11.50 -9.73
CA ASN A 349 -5.54 10.38 -9.35
C ASN A 349 -4.07 10.81 -9.48
N LEU A 350 -3.72 11.86 -8.75
CA LEU A 350 -2.38 12.36 -8.53
C LEU A 350 -1.89 11.67 -7.25
N VAL A 351 -1.47 10.42 -7.39
CA VAL A 351 -0.79 9.63 -6.33
C VAL A 351 0.45 10.37 -5.76
N ASP A 352 0.87 11.46 -6.43
CA ASP A 352 2.02 12.29 -6.08
C ASP A 352 1.75 13.48 -5.14
N VAL A 353 0.49 13.77 -4.74
CA VAL A 353 0.24 14.87 -3.77
C VAL A 353 0.75 14.52 -2.37
N ASP A 354 0.75 13.24 -2.00
CA ASP A 354 1.30 12.77 -0.71
C ASP A 354 2.79 13.11 -0.55
N GLN A 355 3.54 13.17 -1.67
CA GLN A 355 4.95 13.57 -1.67
C GLN A 355 5.13 15.07 -1.37
N LEU A 356 4.17 15.91 -1.74
CA LEU A 356 4.18 17.34 -1.39
C LEU A 356 3.88 17.55 0.10
N THR A 357 3.08 16.67 0.72
CA THR A 357 2.82 16.69 2.16
C THR A 357 4.11 16.54 2.96
N LEU A 358 5.01 15.63 2.57
CA LEU A 358 6.33 15.48 3.20
C LEU A 358 7.17 16.77 3.14
N ILE A 359 7.18 17.44 1.99
CA ILE A 359 7.91 18.71 1.76
C ILE A 359 7.36 19.83 2.64
N LEU A 360 6.03 19.95 2.70
CA LEU A 360 5.33 20.97 3.47
C LEU A 360 5.53 20.76 4.99
N SER A 361 5.38 19.52 5.48
CA SER A 361 5.59 19.17 6.89
C SER A 361 7.00 19.49 7.36
N ALA A 362 8.02 19.17 6.54
CA ALA A 362 9.41 19.50 6.85
C ALA A 362 9.68 21.01 6.92
N GLY A 363 9.04 21.77 6.02
CA GLY A 363 9.11 23.23 6.02
C GLY A 363 8.51 23.85 7.27
N ILE A 364 7.34 23.36 7.71
CA ILE A 364 6.68 23.83 8.93
C ILE A 364 7.55 23.52 10.16
N ALA A 365 8.06 22.30 10.29
CA ALA A 365 8.98 21.93 11.38
C ALA A 365 10.22 22.82 11.42
N ALA A 366 10.78 23.18 10.27
CA ALA A 366 11.93 24.08 10.17
C ALA A 366 11.60 25.56 10.50
N LEU A 367 10.34 25.99 10.41
CA LEU A 367 9.91 27.32 10.88
C LEU A 367 9.78 27.38 12.41
N GLU A 368 9.50 26.24 13.05
CA GLU A 368 9.38 26.10 14.50
C GLU A 368 10.75 25.90 15.18
N ASP A 369 11.72 25.31 14.47
CA ASP A 369 13.10 25.13 14.93
C ASP A 369 14.07 26.09 14.20
N PRO A 370 14.46 27.22 14.81
CA PRO A 370 15.37 28.19 14.20
C PRO A 370 16.80 27.67 14.02
N THR A 371 17.12 26.48 14.56
CA THR A 371 18.40 25.80 14.36
C THR A 371 18.38 24.83 13.19
N SER A 372 17.22 24.60 12.57
CA SER A 372 17.09 23.74 11.41
C SER A 372 17.93 24.26 10.24
N THR A 373 18.74 23.36 9.70
CA THR A 373 19.56 23.60 8.50
C THR A 373 19.02 22.89 7.26
N CYS A 374 17.93 22.10 7.41
CA CYS A 374 17.33 21.31 6.36
C CYS A 374 15.83 21.03 6.64
N PRO A 375 14.89 21.56 5.83
CA PRO A 375 15.10 22.71 4.95
C PRO A 375 15.46 23.97 5.73
N VAL A 376 16.08 24.95 5.07
CA VAL A 376 16.10 26.33 5.59
C VAL A 376 14.77 26.97 5.25
N ALA A 377 13.94 27.23 6.26
CA ALA A 377 12.63 27.82 6.10
C ALA A 377 12.56 29.23 6.71
N THR A 378 11.88 30.15 6.03
CA THR A 378 11.65 31.53 6.52
C THR A 378 10.22 31.94 6.25
N SER A 379 9.67 32.79 7.11
CA SER A 379 8.34 33.38 6.95
C SER A 379 8.39 34.90 7.07
N THR A 380 7.61 35.59 6.24
CA THR A 380 7.42 37.04 6.28
C THR A 380 5.93 37.37 6.22
N PRO A 381 5.33 37.95 7.28
CA PRO A 381 5.93 38.19 8.59
C PRO A 381 6.29 36.87 9.32
N PRO A 382 7.14 36.92 10.36
CA PRO A 382 7.43 35.75 11.18
C PRO A 382 6.14 35.16 11.76
N LEU A 383 6.01 33.83 11.76
CA LEU A 383 4.81 33.15 12.29
C LEU A 383 4.68 33.26 13.82
N ALA A 384 5.80 33.38 14.53
CA ALA A 384 5.80 33.47 15.98
C ALA A 384 5.10 34.75 16.48
N GLY A 385 4.10 34.59 17.36
CA GLY A 385 3.39 35.71 17.97
C GLY A 385 2.28 36.33 17.13
N LEU A 386 1.85 35.68 16.04
CA LEU A 386 0.67 36.11 15.29
C LEU A 386 -0.62 35.77 16.06
N GLU A 387 -1.42 36.80 16.39
CA GLU A 387 -2.76 36.62 16.99
C GLU A 387 -3.85 36.37 15.94
N THR A 388 -3.62 36.82 14.70
CA THR A 388 -4.53 36.68 13.55
C THR A 388 -3.75 36.37 12.29
N PHE A 389 -4.35 35.64 11.35
CA PHE A 389 -3.71 35.33 10.07
C PHE A 389 -3.46 36.61 9.25
N PRO A 390 -2.22 36.88 8.80
CA PRO A 390 -1.89 38.13 8.14
C PRO A 390 -2.44 38.18 6.71
N PRO A 391 -2.84 39.36 6.21
CA PRO A 391 -3.34 39.50 4.85
C PRO A 391 -2.26 39.22 3.79
N ASN A 392 -0.99 39.36 4.16
CA ASN A 392 0.14 38.99 3.32
C ASN A 392 1.07 38.08 4.12
N LEU A 393 1.39 36.91 3.55
CA LEU A 393 2.31 35.94 4.13
C LEU A 393 3.17 35.38 3.01
N THR A 394 4.47 35.25 3.22
CA THR A 394 5.35 34.49 2.32
C THR A 394 6.17 33.52 3.15
N ILE A 395 6.18 32.26 2.75
CA ILE A 395 6.98 31.20 3.33
C ILE A 395 7.94 30.71 2.25
N ASN A 396 9.24 30.79 2.50
CA ASN A 396 10.27 30.23 1.62
C ASN A 396 10.92 29.03 2.29
N MET A 397 11.05 27.93 1.55
CA MET A 397 11.72 26.71 1.97
C MET A 397 12.81 26.37 0.97
N SER A 398 14.04 26.22 1.43
CA SER A 398 15.18 25.82 0.60
C SER A 398 15.76 24.50 1.09
N PHE A 399 15.81 23.51 0.19
CA PHE A 399 16.44 22.21 0.42
C PHE A 399 17.85 22.14 -0.21
N GLY A 400 18.32 23.25 -0.82
CA GLY A 400 19.62 23.32 -1.48
C GLY A 400 19.77 22.28 -2.60
N SER A 401 20.97 21.70 -2.70
CA SER A 401 21.29 20.64 -3.67
C SER A 401 20.77 19.25 -3.27
N GLY A 402 20.15 19.11 -2.10
CA GLY A 402 19.77 17.83 -1.52
C GLY A 402 20.05 17.81 -0.03
N CYS A 403 19.01 17.68 0.79
CA CYS A 403 19.12 17.51 2.23
C CYS A 403 18.11 16.46 2.72
N VAL A 404 18.47 15.72 3.77
CA VAL A 404 17.68 14.56 4.24
C VAL A 404 16.57 15.03 5.16
N VAL A 405 15.33 14.84 4.70
CA VAL A 405 14.11 15.08 5.48
C VAL A 405 13.68 13.77 6.11
N LYS A 406 13.23 13.83 7.36
CA LYS A 406 12.70 12.67 8.10
C LYS A 406 11.23 12.89 8.43
N ASP A 407 10.44 11.83 8.26
CA ASP A 407 9.08 11.74 8.76
C ASP A 407 8.90 10.38 9.44
N GLY A 408 8.91 10.37 10.77
CA GLY A 408 9.00 9.15 11.56
C GLY A 408 10.25 8.32 11.22
N ALA A 409 10.04 7.09 10.75
CA ALA A 409 11.10 6.17 10.31
C ALA A 409 11.53 6.39 8.84
N THR A 410 10.75 7.14 8.07
CA THR A 410 10.99 7.37 6.65
C THR A 410 11.99 8.50 6.47
N GLN A 411 12.97 8.30 5.59
CA GLN A 411 13.94 9.33 5.22
C GLN A 411 13.96 9.50 3.70
N ALA A 412 13.99 10.75 3.24
CA ALA A 412 14.10 11.06 1.83
C ALA A 412 15.06 12.22 1.61
N THR A 413 15.81 12.18 0.51
CA THR A 413 16.66 13.31 0.11
C THR A 413 15.84 14.27 -0.74
N VAL A 414 15.58 15.46 -0.22
CA VAL A 414 14.80 16.49 -0.91
C VAL A 414 15.75 17.57 -1.44
N ALA A 415 15.57 18.02 -2.67
CA ALA A 415 16.36 19.11 -3.27
C ALA A 415 15.44 20.16 -3.90
N GLY A 416 15.96 21.37 -4.15
CA GLY A 416 15.22 22.48 -4.75
C GLY A 416 14.66 23.47 -3.73
N SER A 417 13.69 24.28 -4.15
CA SER A 417 13.05 25.26 -3.24
C SER A 417 11.57 25.46 -3.52
N VAL A 418 10.83 25.81 -2.47
CA VAL A 418 9.39 26.11 -2.52
C VAL A 418 9.15 27.50 -1.93
N ALA A 419 8.32 28.30 -2.58
CA ALA A 419 7.80 29.55 -2.04
C ALA A 419 6.27 29.51 -2.03
N LEU A 420 5.67 29.69 -0.86
CA LEU A 420 4.23 29.84 -0.69
C LEU A 420 3.93 31.28 -0.38
N SER A 421 2.93 31.86 -1.04
CA SER A 421 2.55 33.25 -0.79
C SER A 421 1.04 33.40 -0.68
N VAL A 422 0.63 34.21 0.29
CA VAL A 422 -0.70 34.76 0.44
C VAL A 422 -0.59 36.25 0.21
N THR A 423 -1.44 36.80 -0.65
CA THR A 423 -1.45 38.24 -0.95
C THR A 423 -2.85 38.82 -0.83
N ASN A 424 -2.99 39.91 -0.07
CA ASN A 424 -4.25 40.61 0.17
C ASN A 424 -5.41 39.68 0.58
N LEU A 425 -5.14 38.69 1.45
CA LEU A 425 -6.17 37.83 2.00
C LEU A 425 -7.07 38.64 2.93
N ALA A 426 -8.35 38.66 2.60
CA ALA A 426 -9.40 39.22 3.42
C ALA A 426 -10.45 38.14 3.67
N ILE A 427 -10.69 37.85 4.95
CA ILE A 427 -11.70 36.90 5.41
C ILE A 427 -12.67 37.67 6.29
N SER A 428 -13.96 37.51 6.03
CA SER A 428 -15.06 38.01 6.86
C SER A 428 -16.13 36.92 7.01
N GLU A 429 -17.16 37.19 7.80
CA GLU A 429 -18.33 36.30 7.92
C GLU A 429 -19.07 36.10 6.60
N THR A 430 -18.89 36.99 5.63
CA THR A 430 -19.65 37.02 4.37
C THR A 430 -18.79 36.87 3.13
N ALA A 431 -17.47 36.86 3.24
CA ALA A 431 -16.59 36.79 2.09
C ALA A 431 -15.18 36.28 2.38
N VAL A 432 -14.56 35.66 1.37
CA VAL A 432 -13.13 35.36 1.31
C VAL A 432 -12.59 35.86 -0.02
N SER A 433 -11.55 36.69 0.04
CA SER A 433 -10.87 37.19 -1.16
C SER A 433 -9.37 37.27 -0.96
N GLY A 434 -8.61 37.26 -2.05
CA GLY A 434 -7.16 37.37 -2.03
C GLY A 434 -6.51 36.42 -3.01
N LYS A 435 -5.18 36.28 -2.91
CA LYS A 435 -4.41 35.38 -3.75
C LYS A 435 -3.62 34.40 -2.92
N LEU A 436 -3.58 33.16 -3.39
CA LEU A 436 -2.73 32.09 -2.88
C LEU A 436 -1.81 31.66 -4.02
N SER A 437 -0.52 31.54 -3.78
CA SER A 437 0.40 31.01 -4.78
C SER A 437 1.42 30.06 -4.18
N ALA A 438 1.84 29.10 -5.00
CA ALA A 438 2.93 28.19 -4.71
C ALA A 438 3.87 28.17 -5.92
N ALA A 439 5.15 28.42 -5.67
CA ALA A 439 6.21 28.34 -6.68
C ALA A 439 7.21 27.27 -6.26
N PHE A 440 7.52 26.39 -7.20
CA PHE A 440 8.42 25.26 -7.04
C PHE A 440 9.58 25.45 -8.01
N ASN A 441 10.80 25.37 -7.49
CA ASN A 441 12.00 25.44 -8.30
C ASN A 441 12.73 24.11 -8.22
N ASN A 442 12.50 23.27 -9.23
CA ASN A 442 13.17 21.98 -9.42
C ASN A 442 13.14 21.10 -8.16
N VAL A 443 11.96 20.95 -7.56
CA VAL A 443 11.77 20.20 -6.32
C VAL A 443 11.85 18.71 -6.62
N LYS A 444 12.78 18.02 -5.97
CA LYS A 444 13.04 16.60 -6.20
C LYS A 444 13.04 15.82 -4.91
N ILE A 445 12.57 14.57 -4.97
CA ILE A 445 12.68 13.58 -3.90
C ILE A 445 13.48 12.41 -4.43
N ASN A 446 14.57 12.05 -3.75
CA ASN A 446 15.50 10.99 -4.15
C ASN A 446 15.97 11.11 -5.61
N GLY A 447 16.12 12.35 -6.08
CA GLY A 447 16.54 12.68 -7.45
C GLY A 447 15.41 12.74 -8.50
N ALA A 448 14.21 12.24 -8.20
CA ALA A 448 13.05 12.33 -9.09
C ALA A 448 12.35 13.68 -8.95
N LEU A 449 11.97 14.31 -10.08
CA LEU A 449 11.21 15.56 -10.08
C LEU A 449 9.82 15.33 -9.51
N VAL A 450 9.46 16.09 -8.46
CA VAL A 450 8.14 16.07 -7.82
C VAL A 450 7.34 17.32 -8.18
N ALA A 451 7.97 18.49 -8.23
CA ALA A 451 7.30 19.71 -8.64
C ALA A 451 8.25 20.76 -9.23
N ASN A 452 7.77 21.50 -10.24
CA ASN A 452 8.45 22.68 -10.76
C ASN A 452 7.42 23.68 -11.33
N GLY A 453 7.80 24.94 -11.51
CA GLY A 453 6.90 26.00 -11.99
C GLY A 453 6.03 26.58 -10.89
N SER A 454 4.90 27.22 -11.23
CA SER A 454 4.04 27.83 -10.22
C SER A 454 2.55 27.70 -10.47
N VAL A 455 1.80 27.77 -9.39
CA VAL A 455 0.33 27.83 -9.35
C VAL A 455 -0.06 29.08 -8.56
N GLU A 456 -0.99 29.88 -9.10
CA GLU A 456 -1.62 31.00 -8.39
C GLU A 456 -3.13 30.85 -8.47
N ALA A 457 -3.82 30.92 -7.34
CA ALA A 457 -5.27 30.98 -7.24
C ALA A 457 -5.69 32.35 -6.72
N THR A 458 -6.53 33.06 -7.47
CA THR A 458 -7.22 34.27 -7.02
C THR A 458 -8.62 33.90 -6.55
N LEU A 459 -8.94 34.22 -5.30
CA LEU A 459 -10.21 33.95 -4.65
C LEU A 459 -11.06 35.21 -4.63
N ASN A 460 -12.34 35.07 -4.98
CA ASN A 460 -13.37 36.07 -4.76
C ASN A 460 -14.69 35.35 -4.46
N LEU A 461 -14.90 35.04 -3.20
CA LEU A 461 -15.97 34.18 -2.70
C LEU A 461 -16.86 34.96 -1.74
N GLY A 462 -18.18 34.85 -1.93
CA GLY A 462 -19.20 35.27 -0.99
C GLY A 462 -19.74 34.06 -0.24
N ILE A 463 -19.96 34.24 1.06
CA ILE A 463 -20.53 33.24 1.96
C ILE A 463 -21.97 33.64 2.28
N GLY A 464 -22.90 32.73 2.06
CA GLY A 464 -24.31 32.92 2.32
C GLY A 464 -24.62 33.00 3.83
N PRO A 465 -25.77 33.58 4.21
CA PRO A 465 -26.11 33.89 5.59
C PRO A 465 -26.28 32.66 6.51
N SER A 466 -26.44 31.45 5.95
CA SER A 466 -26.48 30.20 6.72
C SER A 466 -25.12 29.48 6.81
N LEU A 467 -24.04 30.03 6.22
CA LEU A 467 -22.75 29.36 5.99
C LEU A 467 -22.84 28.08 5.13
N GLU A 468 -24.02 27.73 4.61
CA GLU A 468 -24.26 26.53 3.80
C GLU A 468 -24.10 26.76 2.29
N SER A 469 -23.89 28.02 1.86
CA SER A 469 -23.67 28.35 0.45
C SER A 469 -22.45 29.24 0.25
N VAL A 470 -21.62 28.88 -0.72
CA VAL A 470 -20.48 29.67 -1.16
C VAL A 470 -20.65 29.92 -2.66
N ALA A 471 -20.59 31.18 -3.07
CA ALA A 471 -20.70 31.57 -4.47
C ALA A 471 -19.57 32.54 -4.84
N GLY A 472 -19.19 32.57 -6.11
CA GLY A 472 -18.12 33.46 -6.58
C GLY A 472 -17.14 32.75 -7.50
N THR A 473 -15.92 33.27 -7.57
CA THR A 473 -14.93 32.82 -8.55
C THR A 473 -13.62 32.41 -7.90
N VAL A 474 -13.04 31.34 -8.42
CA VAL A 474 -11.65 30.94 -8.17
C VAL A 474 -10.93 30.90 -9.51
N ALA A 475 -10.00 31.83 -9.74
CA ALA A 475 -9.21 31.88 -10.96
C ALA A 475 -7.83 31.28 -10.71
N VAL A 476 -7.54 30.13 -11.30
CA VAL A 476 -6.25 29.45 -11.18
C VAL A 476 -5.40 29.72 -12.41
N THR A 477 -4.15 30.10 -12.20
CA THR A 477 -3.12 30.26 -13.23
C THR A 477 -1.98 29.31 -12.94
N LEU A 478 -1.58 28.57 -13.96
CA LEU A 478 -0.48 27.61 -13.95
C LEU A 478 0.62 28.15 -14.86
N ASN A 479 1.84 28.31 -14.34
CA ASN A 479 2.99 28.81 -15.11
C ASN A 479 4.08 27.75 -15.13
N ASN A 480 4.20 27.04 -16.26
CA ASN A 480 5.14 25.94 -16.41
C ASN A 480 5.07 24.94 -15.26
N PHE A 481 3.87 24.72 -14.71
CA PHE A 481 3.70 23.84 -13.57
C PHE A 481 3.92 22.41 -14.04
N GLN A 482 4.85 21.71 -13.41
CA GLN A 482 5.27 20.36 -13.76
C GLN A 482 5.24 19.50 -12.50
N LEU A 483 4.79 18.27 -12.69
CA LEU A 483 4.70 17.17 -11.75
C LEU A 483 5.47 15.97 -12.35
N PRO A 484 5.59 14.83 -11.64
CA PRO A 484 6.24 13.65 -12.18
C PRO A 484 5.60 13.17 -13.50
N ASN A 485 6.32 12.30 -14.23
CA ASN A 485 5.82 11.61 -15.43
C ASN A 485 5.42 12.55 -16.58
N ASP A 486 6.12 13.66 -16.74
CA ASP A 486 5.82 14.73 -17.70
C ASP A 486 4.41 15.30 -17.57
N LEU A 487 3.73 15.14 -16.43
CA LEU A 487 2.48 15.83 -16.17
C LEU A 487 2.80 17.30 -15.94
N GLY A 488 2.30 18.19 -16.78
CA GLY A 488 2.54 19.62 -16.57
C GLY A 488 1.61 20.46 -17.41
N PHE A 489 1.35 21.67 -16.93
CA PHE A 489 0.36 22.58 -17.50
C PHE A 489 0.81 24.03 -17.39
N THR A 490 0.51 24.79 -18.44
CA THR A 490 0.58 26.25 -18.47
C THR A 490 -0.75 26.80 -18.94
N GLY A 491 -1.28 27.84 -18.29
CA GLY A 491 -2.53 28.48 -18.67
C GLY A 491 -3.46 28.70 -17.49
N THR A 492 -4.78 28.70 -17.73
CA THR A 492 -5.76 29.02 -16.70
C THR A 492 -6.83 27.94 -16.51
N ALA A 493 -7.32 27.81 -15.28
CA ALA A 493 -8.51 27.05 -14.91
C ALA A 493 -9.36 27.92 -13.97
N ASN A 494 -10.50 28.38 -14.46
CA ASN A 494 -11.38 29.29 -13.75
C ASN A 494 -12.64 28.54 -13.32
N LEU A 495 -12.97 28.65 -12.04
CA LEU A 495 -14.17 28.09 -11.45
C LEU A 495 -15.12 29.22 -11.09
N THR A 496 -16.39 29.05 -11.45
CA THR A 496 -17.50 29.90 -10.98
C THR A 496 -18.47 29.05 -10.19
N LEU A 497 -18.50 29.27 -8.88
CA LEU A 497 -19.32 28.56 -7.92
C LEU A 497 -20.70 29.23 -7.86
N ASN A 498 -21.76 28.46 -8.10
CA ASN A 498 -23.13 28.89 -7.87
C ASN A 498 -23.78 27.88 -6.91
N VAL A 499 -23.90 28.20 -5.63
CA VAL A 499 -24.47 27.28 -4.62
C VAL A 499 -25.80 27.83 -4.06
N PRO A 500 -26.85 27.00 -3.90
CA PRO A 500 -26.93 25.60 -4.34
C PRO A 500 -27.10 25.52 -5.86
N GLY A 501 -26.22 24.78 -6.55
CA GLY A 501 -26.27 24.73 -8.00
C GLY A 501 -24.99 24.24 -8.67
N THR A 502 -24.83 24.69 -9.91
CA THR A 502 -23.79 24.21 -10.83
C THR A 502 -22.52 25.04 -10.68
N THR A 503 -21.39 24.34 -10.52
CA THR A 503 -20.06 24.94 -10.66
C THR A 503 -19.67 24.92 -12.13
N MET A 504 -19.33 26.08 -12.68
CA MET A 504 -18.78 26.18 -14.03
C MET A 504 -17.26 26.13 -13.97
N VAL A 505 -16.65 25.29 -14.79
CA VAL A 505 -15.20 25.15 -14.93
C VAL A 505 -14.82 25.51 -16.35
N VAL A 506 -13.99 26.54 -16.51
CA VAL A 506 -13.47 26.99 -17.79
C VAL A 506 -11.95 26.85 -17.79
N THR A 507 -11.40 26.03 -18.68
CA THR A 507 -9.97 25.82 -18.81
C THR A 507 -9.44 26.42 -20.12
N ASN A 508 -8.22 26.91 -20.09
CA ASN A 508 -7.40 27.20 -21.26
C ASN A 508 -5.96 26.84 -20.90
N LEU A 509 -5.67 25.54 -20.96
CA LEU A 509 -4.42 24.94 -20.54
C LEU A 509 -3.64 24.46 -21.76
N THR A 510 -2.32 24.41 -21.63
CA THR A 510 -1.42 23.73 -22.55
C THR A 510 -0.60 22.77 -21.74
N SER A 511 -0.68 21.48 -22.04
CA SER A 511 0.16 20.49 -21.37
C SER A 511 1.64 20.69 -21.70
N SER A 512 2.52 20.13 -20.88
CA SER A 512 3.96 19.97 -21.11
C SER A 512 4.30 19.39 -22.49
N LYS A 513 3.40 18.55 -23.04
CA LYS A 513 3.51 17.93 -24.37
C LYS A 513 2.93 18.80 -25.50
N GLY A 514 2.55 20.04 -25.21
CA GLY A 514 2.01 20.99 -26.19
C GLY A 514 0.54 20.78 -26.55
N VAL A 515 -0.17 19.86 -25.88
CA VAL A 515 -1.61 19.64 -26.12
C VAL A 515 -2.41 20.75 -25.45
N VAL A 516 -3.15 21.51 -26.25
CA VAL A 516 -4.05 22.58 -25.78
C VAL A 516 -5.38 21.97 -25.31
N ILE A 517 -5.84 22.35 -24.11
CA ILE A 517 -7.03 21.85 -23.44
C ILE A 517 -7.94 23.04 -23.12
N LYS A 518 -9.05 23.15 -23.83
CA LYS A 518 -10.09 24.16 -23.62
C LYS A 518 -11.39 23.46 -23.27
N LEU A 519 -11.83 23.60 -22.04
CA LEU A 519 -13.06 23.02 -21.54
C LEU A 519 -13.94 24.12 -20.95
N ASN A 520 -15.24 23.96 -21.08
CA ASN A 520 -16.29 24.74 -20.47
C ASN A 520 -17.35 23.74 -19.98
N ALA A 521 -17.19 23.33 -18.74
CA ALA A 521 -17.95 22.26 -18.11
C ALA A 521 -18.81 22.79 -16.96
N ALA A 522 -20.07 22.38 -16.94
CA ALA A 522 -20.99 22.49 -15.83
C ALA A 522 -20.89 21.23 -14.97
N ILE A 523 -20.58 21.39 -13.69
CA ILE A 523 -20.51 20.32 -12.70
C ILE A 523 -21.63 20.54 -11.69
N ALA A 524 -22.55 19.59 -11.59
CA ALA A 524 -23.72 19.67 -10.71
C ALA A 524 -23.74 18.48 -9.73
N PRO A 525 -23.69 18.73 -8.40
CA PRO A 525 -23.81 17.66 -7.42
C PRO A 525 -25.21 17.03 -7.46
N GLN A 526 -25.29 15.73 -7.18
CA GLN A 526 -26.54 14.96 -7.14
C GLN A 526 -26.87 14.54 -5.71
N ALA A 527 -28.14 14.24 -5.45
CA ALA A 527 -28.62 13.87 -4.12
C ALA A 527 -28.03 12.55 -3.59
N ASP A 528 -27.50 11.71 -4.47
CA ASP A 528 -26.88 10.43 -4.10
C ASP A 528 -25.35 10.50 -4.00
N GLY A 529 -24.77 11.71 -3.90
CA GLY A 529 -23.34 11.92 -3.74
C GLY A 529 -22.54 11.95 -5.05
N SER A 530 -23.12 11.47 -6.15
CA SER A 530 -22.50 11.58 -7.48
C SER A 530 -22.47 13.02 -8.02
N VAL A 531 -21.68 13.26 -9.06
CA VAL A 531 -21.67 14.53 -9.80
C VAL A 531 -22.01 14.31 -11.28
N LEU A 532 -22.77 15.25 -11.84
CA LEU A 532 -23.04 15.31 -13.28
C LEU A 532 -22.15 16.36 -13.94
N VAL A 533 -21.46 15.95 -15.00
CA VAL A 533 -20.63 16.81 -15.83
C VAL A 533 -21.27 16.95 -17.21
N ASN A 534 -21.49 18.19 -17.62
CA ASN A 534 -21.99 18.56 -18.93
C ASN A 534 -21.09 19.64 -19.55
N THR A 535 -20.62 19.45 -20.76
CA THR A 535 -19.86 20.50 -21.46
C THR A 535 -20.78 21.36 -22.32
N SER A 536 -20.49 22.65 -22.40
CA SER A 536 -21.20 23.59 -23.27
C SER A 536 -20.24 24.33 -24.21
N GLY A 537 -20.74 24.83 -25.33
CA GLY A 537 -19.91 25.54 -26.32
C GLY A 537 -18.87 24.65 -27.01
N SER A 538 -17.80 25.27 -27.48
CA SER A 538 -16.70 24.56 -28.16
C SER A 538 -15.63 24.15 -27.17
N ASN A 539 -15.44 22.85 -26.98
CA ASN A 539 -14.47 22.26 -26.09
C ASN A 539 -13.46 21.47 -26.91
N THR A 540 -12.17 21.62 -26.63
CA THR A 540 -11.12 20.98 -27.42
C THR A 540 -10.01 20.38 -26.56
N VAL A 541 -9.50 19.23 -26.98
CA VAL A 541 -8.28 18.62 -26.47
C VAL A 541 -7.38 18.30 -27.66
N GLY A 542 -6.32 19.09 -27.83
CA GLY A 542 -5.51 19.07 -29.05
C GLY A 542 -6.35 19.34 -30.29
N ALA A 543 -6.33 18.41 -31.24
CA ALA A 543 -7.09 18.50 -32.49
C ALA A 543 -8.56 18.02 -32.37
N TYR A 544 -8.97 17.53 -31.20
CA TYR A 544 -10.31 16.97 -30.99
C TYR A 544 -11.26 18.02 -30.44
N THR A 545 -12.48 18.04 -30.96
CA THR A 545 -13.63 18.58 -30.23
C THR A 545 -14.14 17.52 -29.26
N VAL A 546 -14.43 17.91 -28.02
CA VAL A 546 -14.90 17.00 -26.97
C VAL A 546 -16.28 17.44 -26.50
N GLN A 547 -17.17 16.50 -26.17
CA GLN A 547 -18.45 16.82 -25.56
C GLN A 547 -18.85 15.78 -24.53
N ALA A 548 -19.00 16.20 -23.27
CA ALA A 548 -19.57 15.39 -22.20
C ALA A 548 -21.07 15.68 -22.08
N ASN A 549 -21.89 14.63 -22.09
CA ASN A 549 -23.34 14.72 -21.94
C ASN A 549 -23.80 13.81 -20.80
N ASN A 550 -24.32 14.42 -19.73
CA ASN A 550 -24.72 13.77 -18.49
C ASN A 550 -23.69 12.77 -17.97
N LEU A 551 -22.41 13.12 -18.11
CA LEU A 551 -21.32 12.27 -17.69
C LEU A 551 -21.35 12.20 -16.16
N ARG A 552 -21.71 11.04 -15.64
CA ARG A 552 -21.96 10.86 -14.21
C ARG A 552 -20.74 10.25 -13.56
N ILE A 553 -20.17 10.91 -12.57
CA ILE A 553 -18.98 10.46 -11.86
C ILE A 553 -19.34 10.22 -10.40
N ASP A 554 -18.91 9.08 -9.90
CA ASP A 554 -19.07 8.67 -8.51
C ASP A 554 -17.83 7.86 -8.14
N ALA A 555 -16.94 8.47 -7.35
CA ALA A 555 -15.66 7.88 -6.99
C ALA A 555 -15.79 6.70 -6.03
N GLU A 556 -16.90 6.60 -5.27
CA GLU A 556 -17.16 5.47 -4.37
C GLU A 556 -17.63 4.24 -5.13
N VAL A 557 -18.31 4.44 -6.26
CA VAL A 557 -18.75 3.37 -7.16
C VAL A 557 -17.66 3.02 -8.19
N CYS A 558 -16.95 4.03 -8.69
CA CYS A 558 -15.98 3.91 -9.77
C CYS A 558 -14.83 4.89 -9.64
N GLU A 559 -13.69 4.43 -9.13
CA GLU A 559 -12.54 5.29 -8.83
C GLU A 559 -11.92 5.98 -10.07
N THR A 560 -12.01 5.37 -11.26
CA THR A 560 -11.27 5.85 -12.44
C THR A 560 -12.15 6.17 -13.64
N GLY A 561 -13.47 6.23 -13.50
CA GLY A 561 -14.31 6.52 -14.64
C GLY A 561 -15.76 6.87 -14.34
N PRO A 562 -16.50 7.33 -15.35
CA PRO A 562 -17.92 7.64 -15.21
C PRO A 562 -18.75 6.37 -15.03
N ILE A 563 -19.80 6.46 -14.21
CA ILE A 563 -20.82 5.42 -14.00
C ILE A 563 -22.03 5.60 -14.92
N GLY A 564 -21.98 6.56 -15.84
CA GLY A 564 -23.08 6.87 -16.75
C GLY A 564 -22.80 8.05 -17.66
N GLY A 565 -23.70 8.25 -18.63
CA GLY A 565 -23.60 9.33 -19.61
C GLY A 565 -22.68 9.00 -20.78
N SER A 566 -22.31 10.02 -21.53
CA SER A 566 -21.47 9.85 -22.72
C SER A 566 -20.42 10.92 -22.88
N LEU A 567 -19.32 10.53 -23.54
CA LEU A 567 -18.23 11.40 -23.93
C LEU A 567 -17.97 11.21 -25.42
N SER A 568 -18.21 12.27 -26.20
CA SER A 568 -18.04 12.29 -27.65
C SER A 568 -16.76 13.03 -28.03
N PHE A 569 -16.08 12.51 -29.04
CA PHE A 569 -14.85 13.08 -29.60
C PHE A 569 -15.02 13.20 -31.11
N SER A 570 -14.72 14.37 -31.65
CA SER A 570 -14.79 14.63 -33.09
C SER A 570 -13.47 15.18 -33.63
N LYS A 571 -12.99 14.64 -34.76
CA LYS A 571 -11.80 15.11 -35.48
C LYS A 571 -11.99 14.83 -36.98
N GLY A 572 -11.76 15.84 -37.82
CA GLY A 572 -11.84 15.69 -39.28
C GLY A 572 -13.19 15.17 -39.78
N GLY A 573 -14.30 15.51 -39.12
CA GLY A 573 -15.67 15.07 -39.48
C GLY A 573 -16.05 13.67 -38.99
N GLN A 574 -15.12 12.90 -38.42
CA GLN A 574 -15.42 11.64 -37.74
C GLN A 574 -15.79 11.90 -36.29
N THR A 575 -16.77 11.17 -35.76
CA THR A 575 -17.19 11.25 -34.36
C THR A 575 -17.23 9.86 -33.75
N GLY A 576 -16.56 9.69 -32.61
CA GLY A 576 -16.66 8.52 -31.75
C GLY A 576 -17.26 8.91 -30.41
N THR A 577 -18.10 8.04 -29.86
CA THR A 577 -18.77 8.26 -28.58
C THR A 577 -18.52 7.09 -27.65
N LEU A 578 -18.06 7.39 -26.44
CA LEU A 578 -18.01 6.46 -25.32
C LEU A 578 -19.30 6.60 -24.53
N THR A 579 -20.02 5.50 -24.32
CA THR A 579 -21.22 5.47 -23.48
C THR A 579 -20.95 4.64 -22.25
N PHE A 580 -21.01 5.26 -21.08
CA PHE A 580 -20.66 4.64 -19.80
C PHE A 580 -21.89 4.03 -19.14
N ASN A 581 -21.66 3.01 -18.32
CA ASN A 581 -22.69 2.37 -17.53
C ASN A 581 -22.26 2.21 -16.07
N SER A 582 -23.21 1.83 -15.21
CA SER A 582 -23.01 1.69 -13.77
C SER A 582 -22.06 0.58 -13.36
N SER A 583 -21.58 -0.25 -14.29
CA SER A 583 -20.62 -1.33 -14.04
C SER A 583 -19.18 -0.91 -14.31
N CYS A 584 -18.86 0.40 -14.29
CA CYS A 584 -17.52 0.92 -14.61
C CYS A 584 -16.99 0.54 -16.00
N THR A 585 -17.91 0.30 -16.95
CA THR A 585 -17.53 -0.04 -18.32
C THR A 585 -18.13 0.95 -19.30
N TYR A 586 -17.61 0.95 -20.52
CA TYR A 586 -18.16 1.73 -21.61
C TYR A 586 -18.29 0.91 -22.88
N THR A 587 -19.22 1.31 -23.73
CA THR A 587 -19.27 0.91 -25.12
C THR A 587 -18.76 2.05 -26.00
N TYR A 588 -18.13 1.71 -27.12
CA TYR A 588 -17.71 2.67 -28.13
C TYR A 588 -18.65 2.58 -29.33
N SER A 589 -19.10 3.73 -29.83
CA SER A 589 -19.79 3.85 -31.12
C SER A 589 -19.09 4.88 -31.99
N GLY A 590 -18.63 4.49 -33.16
CA GLY A 590 -17.92 5.37 -34.10
C GLY A 590 -17.43 4.60 -35.32
N PRO A 591 -16.85 5.30 -36.30
CA PRO A 591 -16.28 4.71 -37.51
C PRO A 591 -15.04 3.84 -37.26
#